data_AF-A0AAV0VXL9-F1
#
_entry.id   AF-A0AAV0VXL9-F1
#
_cell.length_a   1.000
_cell.length_b   1.000
_cell.length_c   1.000
_cell.angle_alpha   90.00
_cell.angle_beta   90.00
_cell.angle_gamma   90.00
#
_symmetry.space_group_name_H-M   'P 1'
#
loop_
_entity.id
_entity.type
_entity.pdbx_description
1 polymer ?
#
loop_
_entity_poly.entity_id
_entity_poly.type
_entity_poly.pdbx_seq_one_letter_code
_entity_poly.pdbx_strand_id
1 'polypeptide(L)'
;MTFGQNIISWSILRAIKKKKSNHVYASDELTLYLANPMTSLSVDPLEQWEDMKNVFPLLYKQARINFSVVASSVPCERLFLKAGATMNQARNRLTSSRMEKLLFMADFSEDEWFS
;
A
#
# COMPACT_ATOMS: atom_id res chain seq x y z
N MET A 1 -20.01 -19.87 44.26
CA MET A 1 -20.60 -18.91 43.30
C MET A 1 -19.47 -18.20 42.56
N THR A 2 -19.00 -18.73 41.43
CA THR A 2 -17.87 -18.16 40.65
C THR A 2 -18.40 -17.48 39.38
N PHE A 3 -19.03 -16.32 39.57
CA PHE A 3 -19.52 -15.48 38.48
C PHE A 3 -18.40 -14.52 38.04
N GLY A 4 -17.44 -14.98 37.23
CA GLY A 4 -16.31 -14.10 36.89
C GLY A 4 -15.27 -14.54 35.86
N GLN A 5 -15.51 -15.56 35.02
CA GLN A 5 -14.50 -15.99 34.02
C GLN A 5 -14.96 -16.10 32.56
N ASN A 6 -16.16 -15.63 32.19
CA ASN A 6 -16.69 -15.92 30.84
C ASN A 6 -16.46 -14.82 29.77
N ILE A 7 -16.02 -13.60 30.13
CA ILE A 7 -15.98 -12.48 29.16
C ILE A 7 -14.83 -12.60 28.14
N ILE A 8 -13.69 -13.18 28.56
CA ILE A 8 -12.52 -13.38 27.69
C ILE A 8 -12.81 -14.44 26.62
N SER A 9 -13.63 -15.45 26.95
CA SER A 9 -14.01 -16.54 26.03
C SER A 9 -14.90 -16.07 24.87
N TRP A 10 -15.95 -15.29 25.15
CA TRP A 10 -16.86 -14.78 24.11
C TRP A 10 -16.19 -13.82 23.11
N SER A 11 -15.21 -13.05 23.58
CA SER A 11 -14.44 -12.12 22.75
C SER A 11 -13.56 -12.88 21.75
N ILE A 12 -12.91 -13.94 22.21
CA ILE A 12 -12.09 -14.84 21.39
C ILE A 12 -12.96 -15.60 20.38
N LEU A 13 -14.10 -16.16 20.83
CA LEU A 13 -15.04 -16.85 19.95
C LEU A 13 -15.62 -15.93 18.86
N ARG A 14 -15.93 -14.67 19.20
CA ARG A 14 -16.37 -13.65 18.23
C ARG A 14 -15.27 -13.33 17.21
N ALA A 15 -14.02 -13.18 17.65
CA ALA A 15 -12.87 -12.95 16.76
C ALA A 15 -12.62 -14.14 15.83
N ILE A 16 -12.71 -15.38 16.35
CA ILE A 16 -12.58 -16.61 15.55
C ILE A 16 -13.72 -16.72 14.53
N LYS A 17 -14.97 -16.43 14.91
CA LYS A 17 -16.12 -16.43 13.99
C LYS A 17 -15.97 -15.38 12.90
N LYS A 18 -15.50 -14.17 13.25
CA LYS A 18 -15.19 -13.09 12.29
C LYS A 18 -14.05 -13.47 11.35
N LYS A 19 -12.99 -14.10 11.86
CA LYS A 19 -11.84 -14.56 11.06
C LYS A 19 -12.23 -15.68 10.10
N LYS A 20 -13.03 -16.66 10.55
CA LYS A 20 -13.55 -17.75 9.71
C LYS A 20 -14.49 -17.24 8.62
N SER A 21 -15.35 -16.29 8.95
CA SER A 21 -16.22 -15.58 8.01
C SER A 21 -15.40 -14.91 6.90
N ASN A 22 -14.42 -14.07 7.25
CA ASN A 22 -13.62 -13.34 6.26
C ASN A 22 -12.79 -14.26 5.34
N HIS A 23 -12.30 -15.39 5.84
CA HIS A 23 -11.53 -16.33 5.03
C HIS A 23 -12.38 -17.05 3.99
N VAL A 24 -13.66 -17.35 4.30
CA VAL A 24 -14.60 -17.94 3.35
C VAL A 24 -14.96 -16.93 2.27
N TYR A 25 -15.27 -15.69 2.64
CA TYR A 25 -15.54 -14.63 1.66
C TYR A 25 -14.32 -14.33 0.75
N ALA A 26 -13.10 -14.38 1.29
CA ALA A 26 -11.88 -14.18 0.50
C ALA A 26 -11.63 -15.30 -0.53
N SER A 27 -11.91 -16.56 -0.19
CA SER A 27 -11.79 -17.67 -1.14
C SER A 27 -12.85 -17.59 -2.25
N ASP A 28 -14.05 -17.13 -1.91
CA ASP A 28 -15.16 -17.00 -2.85
C ASP A 28 -14.90 -15.85 -3.84
N GLU A 29 -14.44 -14.69 -3.36
CA GLU A 29 -14.01 -13.57 -4.21
C GLU A 29 -12.90 -13.98 -5.19
N LEU A 30 -11.88 -14.72 -4.72
CA LEU A 30 -10.78 -15.16 -5.56
C LEU A 30 -11.24 -16.16 -6.64
N THR A 31 -12.10 -17.10 -6.28
CA THR A 31 -12.64 -18.09 -7.23
C THR A 31 -13.47 -17.41 -8.31
N LEU A 32 -14.28 -16.42 -7.93
CA LEU A 32 -15.09 -15.63 -8.86
C LEU A 32 -14.21 -14.77 -9.78
N TYR A 33 -13.16 -14.15 -9.26
CA TYR A 33 -12.20 -13.37 -10.06
C TYR A 33 -11.49 -14.25 -11.10
N LEU A 34 -11.01 -15.44 -10.70
CA LEU A 34 -10.32 -16.38 -11.59
C LEU A 34 -11.24 -17.00 -12.66
N ALA A 35 -12.55 -17.06 -12.40
CA ALA A 35 -13.55 -17.52 -13.36
C ALA A 35 -13.94 -16.45 -14.40
N ASN A 36 -13.68 -15.18 -14.10
CA ASN A 36 -14.00 -14.07 -15.00
C ASN A 36 -12.97 -13.97 -16.15
N PRO A 37 -13.38 -13.64 -17.39
CA PRO A 37 -12.44 -13.44 -18.48
C PRO A 37 -11.43 -12.33 -18.15
N MET A 38 -10.17 -12.59 -18.51
CA MET A 38 -9.06 -11.65 -18.31
C MET A 38 -9.29 -10.38 -19.12
N THR A 39 -9.15 -9.23 -18.49
CA THR A 39 -9.26 -7.95 -19.16
C THR A 39 -8.06 -7.69 -20.08
N SER A 40 -8.25 -6.84 -21.10
CA SER A 40 -7.18 -6.48 -22.05
C SER A 40 -5.96 -5.89 -21.32
N LEU A 41 -4.76 -6.34 -21.75
CA LEU A 41 -3.45 -5.84 -21.30
C LEU A 41 -3.17 -4.37 -21.66
N SER A 42 -4.03 -3.75 -22.47
CA SER A 42 -3.88 -2.36 -22.90
C SER A 42 -4.41 -1.32 -21.91
N VAL A 43 -5.10 -1.75 -20.85
CA VAL A 43 -5.77 -0.86 -19.90
C VAL A 43 -4.91 -0.73 -18.63
N ASP A 44 -4.93 0.44 -18.01
CA ASP A 44 -4.26 0.65 -16.72
C ASP A 44 -4.85 -0.31 -15.67
N PRO A 45 -4.03 -1.20 -15.07
CA PRO A 45 -4.52 -2.08 -14.02
C PRO A 45 -5.15 -1.28 -12.86
N LEU A 46 -4.61 -0.11 -12.48
CA LEU A 46 -5.16 0.66 -11.37
C LEU A 46 -6.59 1.13 -11.63
N GLU A 47 -6.89 1.58 -12.85
CA GLU A 47 -8.25 1.97 -13.25
C GLU A 47 -9.23 0.79 -13.21
N GLN A 48 -8.81 -0.38 -13.71
CA GLN A 48 -9.65 -1.58 -13.65
C GLN A 48 -9.96 -1.99 -12.22
N TRP A 49 -8.98 -1.90 -11.32
CA TRP A 49 -9.21 -2.24 -9.92
C TRP A 49 -10.17 -1.26 -9.24
N GLU A 50 -10.21 0.02 -9.64
CA GLU A 50 -11.24 0.96 -9.15
C GLU A 50 -12.65 0.55 -9.59
N ASP A 51 -12.84 0.11 -10.84
CA ASP A 51 -14.14 -0.39 -11.31
C ASP A 51 -14.57 -1.67 -10.58
N MET A 52 -13.60 -2.52 -10.23
CA MET A 52 -13.80 -3.81 -9.57
C MET A 52 -13.96 -3.70 -8.04
N LYS A 53 -13.76 -2.51 -7.47
CA LYS A 53 -13.78 -2.25 -6.02
C LYS A 53 -15.06 -2.70 -5.31
N ASN A 54 -16.20 -2.51 -5.97
CA ASN A 54 -17.50 -2.88 -5.41
C ASN A 54 -17.77 -4.39 -5.48
N VAL A 55 -17.15 -5.08 -6.44
CA VAL A 55 -17.35 -6.51 -6.69
C VAL A 55 -16.37 -7.35 -5.86
N PHE A 56 -15.13 -6.88 -5.70
CA PHE A 56 -14.05 -7.59 -5.02
C PHE A 56 -13.35 -6.69 -3.98
N PRO A 57 -14.03 -6.33 -2.86
CA PRO A 57 -13.48 -5.38 -1.90
C PRO A 57 -12.23 -5.89 -1.17
N LEU A 58 -12.11 -7.20 -0.90
CA LEU A 58 -10.94 -7.77 -0.24
C LEU A 58 -9.76 -7.86 -1.21
N LEU A 59 -10.04 -8.29 -2.44
CA LEU A 59 -9.02 -8.41 -3.48
C LEU A 59 -8.51 -7.03 -3.92
N TYR A 60 -9.40 -6.04 -4.06
CA TYR A 60 -9.06 -4.65 -4.34
C TYR A 60 -8.07 -4.07 -3.33
N LYS A 61 -8.29 -4.31 -2.04
CA LYS A 61 -7.38 -3.85 -0.99
C LYS A 61 -5.97 -4.42 -1.18
N GLN A 62 -5.88 -5.69 -1.56
CA GLN A 62 -4.60 -6.36 -1.78
C GLN A 62 -3.95 -5.93 -3.10
N ALA A 63 -4.74 -5.77 -4.15
CA ALA A 63 -4.30 -5.24 -5.44
C ALA A 63 -3.68 -3.85 -5.30
N ARG A 64 -4.36 -2.93 -4.61
CA ARG A 64 -3.85 -1.57 -4.35
C ARG A 64 -2.47 -1.56 -3.71
N ILE A 65 -2.25 -2.40 -2.69
CA ILE A 65 -0.95 -2.50 -2.02
C ILE A 65 0.10 -2.99 -3.00
N ASN A 66 -0.17 -4.07 -3.73
CA ASN A 66 0.81 -4.66 -4.64
C ASN A 66 1.13 -3.76 -5.85
N PHE A 67 0.14 -3.06 -6.42
CA PHE A 67 0.37 -2.13 -7.54
C PHE A 67 1.00 -0.81 -7.11
N SER A 68 0.83 -0.38 -5.86
CA SER A 68 1.54 0.79 -5.32
C SER A 68 3.03 0.52 -5.04
N VAL A 69 3.44 -0.74 -4.96
CA VAL A 69 4.83 -1.10 -4.72
C VAL A 69 5.57 -1.04 -6.05
N VAL A 70 6.58 -0.17 -6.11
CA VAL A 70 7.48 -0.14 -7.26
C VAL A 70 8.26 -1.45 -7.29
N ALA A 71 8.20 -2.15 -8.42
CA ALA A 71 8.86 -3.44 -8.61
C ALA A 71 10.41 -3.37 -8.57
N SER A 72 11.00 -2.17 -8.52
CA SER A 72 12.45 -1.97 -8.56
C SER A 72 12.91 -0.93 -7.55
N SER A 73 14.18 -0.98 -7.16
CA SER A 73 14.87 0.05 -6.37
C SER A 73 15.22 1.29 -7.19
N VAL A 74 14.99 1.28 -8.51
CA VAL A 74 15.33 2.35 -9.45
C VAL A 74 14.83 3.75 -9.03
N PRO A 75 13.60 3.96 -8.53
CA PRO A 75 13.19 5.28 -8.06
C PRO A 75 13.98 5.72 -6.82
N CYS A 76 14.25 4.82 -5.88
CA CYS A 76 15.09 5.11 -4.73
C CYS A 76 16.52 5.45 -5.19
N GLU A 77 17.11 4.66 -6.07
CA GLU A 77 18.44 4.92 -6.64
C GLU A 77 18.49 6.24 -7.39
N ARG A 78 17.46 6.58 -8.19
CA ARG A 78 17.37 7.86 -8.89
C ARG A 78 17.31 9.03 -7.91
N LEU A 79 16.53 8.89 -6.85
CA LEU A 79 16.41 9.88 -5.78
C LEU A 79 17.75 10.05 -5.05
N PHE A 80 18.44 8.95 -4.71
CA PHE A 80 19.77 8.98 -4.11
C PHE A 80 20.87 9.49 -5.04
N LEU A 81 20.81 9.20 -6.34
CA LEU A 81 21.77 9.70 -7.33
C LEU A 81 21.59 11.21 -7.55
N LYS A 82 20.35 11.69 -7.68
CA LYS A 82 20.03 13.12 -7.79
C LYS A 82 20.46 13.87 -6.53
N ALA A 83 20.18 13.28 -5.35
CA ALA A 83 20.68 13.79 -4.07
C ALA A 83 22.20 13.82 -4.01
N GLY A 84 22.87 12.75 -4.47
CA GLY A 84 24.32 12.61 -4.49
C GLY A 84 25.02 13.60 -5.41
N ALA A 85 24.45 13.86 -6.59
CA ALA A 85 24.94 14.89 -7.51
C ALA A 85 24.83 16.30 -6.89
N THR A 86 23.70 16.59 -6.24
CA THR A 86 23.45 17.86 -5.54
C THR A 86 24.38 18.02 -4.34
N MET A 87 24.62 16.94 -3.59
CA MET A 87 25.55 16.87 -2.46
C MET A 87 26.99 17.18 -2.88
N ASN A 88 27.47 16.57 -3.97
CA ASN A 88 28.86 16.70 -4.43
C ASN A 88 29.16 18.09 -5.04
N GLN A 89 28.15 18.74 -5.66
CA GLN A 89 28.33 20.05 -6.29
C GLN A 89 28.06 21.23 -5.35
N ALA A 90 27.12 21.13 -4.39
CA ALA A 90 26.65 22.31 -3.67
C ALA A 90 27.18 22.48 -2.24
N ARG A 91 27.38 21.42 -1.43
CA ARG A 91 27.71 21.57 0.01
C ARG A 91 28.38 20.34 0.63
N ASN A 92 29.71 20.35 0.72
CA ASN A 92 30.53 19.27 1.32
C ASN A 92 30.41 19.09 2.85
N ARG A 93 29.39 19.67 3.53
CA ARG A 93 29.36 19.73 5.01
C ARG A 93 27.95 19.83 5.62
N LEU A 94 26.98 19.10 5.08
CA LEU A 94 25.63 19.00 5.65
C LEU A 94 25.50 17.74 6.52
N THR A 95 24.89 17.89 7.70
CA THR A 95 24.52 16.77 8.59
C THR A 95 23.38 15.94 7.96
N SER A 96 23.36 14.62 8.15
CA SER A 96 22.37 13.70 7.56
C SER A 96 20.91 14.13 7.78
N SER A 97 20.56 14.61 8.99
CA SER A 97 19.19 15.09 9.28
C SER A 97 18.75 16.31 8.42
N ARG A 98 19.69 17.19 8.04
CA ARG A 98 19.38 18.33 7.18
C ARG A 98 19.29 17.91 5.71
N MET A 99 20.03 16.87 5.33
CA MET A 99 19.97 16.27 4.00
C MET A 99 18.62 15.63 3.73
N GLU A 100 18.09 14.83 4.66
CA GLU A 100 16.77 14.21 4.53
C GLU A 100 15.66 15.24 4.28
N LYS A 101 15.70 16.36 5.01
CA LYS A 101 14.74 17.46 4.84
C LYS A 101 14.86 18.13 3.48
N LEU A 102 16.10 18.39 3.02
CA LEU A 102 16.33 18.99 1.70
C LEU A 102 15.92 18.05 0.56
N LEU A 103 16.15 16.74 0.72
CA LEU A 103 15.79 15.73 -0.26
C LEU A 103 14.27 15.60 -0.36
N PHE A 104 13.57 15.59 0.77
CA PHE A 104 12.13 15.65 0.83
C PHE A 104 11.60 16.91 0.12
N MET A 105 12.13 18.09 0.45
CA MET A 105 11.72 19.36 -0.16
C MET A 105 12.02 19.45 -1.66
N ALA A 106 13.10 18.83 -2.14
CA ALA A 106 13.49 18.85 -3.55
C ALA A 106 12.67 17.90 -4.45
N ASP A 107 11.87 17.02 -3.85
CA ASP A 107 10.97 16.11 -4.57
C ASP A 107 9.61 16.76 -4.88
N PHE A 108 9.23 17.83 -4.15
CA PHE A 108 8.02 18.59 -4.42
C PHE A 108 8.25 19.67 -5.50
N SER A 109 7.23 19.90 -6.32
CA SER A 109 7.20 21.04 -7.25
C SER A 109 6.89 22.34 -6.48
N GLU A 110 7.39 23.50 -6.93
CA GLU A 110 7.10 24.79 -6.28
C GLU A 110 5.60 25.10 -6.23
N ASP A 111 4.84 24.57 -7.19
CA ASP A 111 3.38 24.73 -7.29
C ASP A 111 2.62 24.02 -6.16
N GLU A 112 3.11 22.88 -5.68
CA GLU A 112 2.55 22.17 -4.52
C GLU A 112 2.90 22.84 -3.19
N TRP A 113 3.87 23.76 -3.19
CA TRP A 113 4.35 24.40 -1.97
C TRP A 113 3.53 25.61 -1.56
N PHE A 114 2.88 26.26 -2.52
CA PHE A 114 2.04 27.45 -2.33
C PHE A 114 0.54 27.20 -2.52
N SER A 115 0.15 25.93 -2.72
CA SER A 115 -1.26 25.49 -2.73
C SER A 115 -1.78 25.26 -1.30
#